data_AF-A0A5W8FZA0-F1
#
_entry.id   AF-A0A5W8FZA0-F1
#
_cell.length_a   1.000
_cell.length_b   1.000
_cell.length_c   1.000
_cell.angle_alpha   90.00
_cell.angle_beta   90.00
_cell.angle_gamma   90.00
#
_symmetry.space_group_name_H-M   'P 1'
#
loop_
_entity.id
_entity.type
_entity.pdbx_description
1 polymer ?
#
loop_
_entity_poly.entity_id
_entity_poly.type
_entity_poly.pdbx_seq_one_letter_code
_entity_poly.pdbx_strand_id
1 'polypeptide(L)'
;MKNRYLLFFLPLIVVKYSSADTVQPFHSSEESVNSQFYLPPPPGNDDPAFRYDKEAYFRGYAMKNSPRWKQAAVDADVSVENIAKIFSPVVGAKINPKDTPETWNMLQNLLTMGGYYATASAKKYYMRTRPFVLFNHSTCRPEDENTLRKDGSYPSGHTAYGTLLALVLSQARPERAQELARRGWEFGQSRVICGA
;
A
#
# COMPACT_ATOMS: atom_id res chain seq x y z
N MET A 1 -70.36 5.25 31.17
CA MET A 1 -69.19 5.80 30.44
C MET A 1 -68.05 4.80 30.55
N LYS A 2 -67.73 4.06 29.48
CA LYS A 2 -66.59 3.13 29.45
C LYS A 2 -65.68 3.53 28.28
N ASN A 3 -64.54 4.14 28.60
CA ASN A 3 -63.51 4.52 27.64
C ASN A 3 -62.95 3.26 26.96
N ARG A 4 -63.01 3.23 25.62
CA ARG A 4 -62.24 2.29 24.80
C ARG A 4 -60.94 2.99 24.41
N TYR A 5 -59.81 2.53 24.93
CA TYR A 5 -58.50 2.94 24.44
C TYR A 5 -58.16 2.09 23.21
N LEU A 6 -58.06 2.72 22.04
CA LEU A 6 -57.50 2.12 20.83
C LEU A 6 -55.98 2.21 20.93
N LEU A 7 -55.30 1.07 21.11
CA LEU A 7 -53.85 0.96 21.00
C LEU A 7 -53.47 0.85 19.52
N PHE A 8 -52.86 1.91 18.97
CA PHE A 8 -52.19 1.86 17.67
C PHE A 8 -50.79 1.26 17.85
N PHE A 9 -50.59 0.04 17.36
CA PHE A 9 -49.25 -0.52 17.15
C PHE A 9 -48.72 0.00 15.81
N LEU A 10 -47.81 0.99 15.85
CA LEU A 10 -46.93 1.26 14.71
C LEU A 10 -45.82 0.20 14.69
N PRO A 11 -45.63 -0.55 13.60
CA PRO A 11 -44.48 -1.43 13.48
C PRO A 11 -43.22 -0.56 13.35
N LEU A 12 -42.31 -0.65 14.32
CA LEU A 12 -40.94 -0.16 14.17
C LEU A 12 -40.27 -0.98 13.06
N ILE A 13 -40.18 -0.42 11.86
CA ILE A 13 -39.26 -0.92 10.84
C ILE A 13 -37.86 -0.51 11.28
N VAL A 14 -37.15 -1.42 11.93
CA VAL A 14 -35.71 -1.28 12.17
C VAL A 14 -35.02 -1.50 10.83
N VAL A 15 -34.75 -0.40 10.11
CA VAL A 15 -33.82 -0.43 8.99
C VAL A 15 -32.45 -0.77 9.56
N LYS A 16 -32.01 -2.01 9.38
CA LYS A 16 -30.62 -2.40 9.62
C LYS A 16 -29.77 -1.65 8.59
N TYR A 17 -29.16 -0.55 9.01
CA TYR A 17 -28.00 -0.01 8.31
C TYR A 17 -26.89 -1.06 8.46
N SER A 18 -26.59 -1.79 7.38
CA SER A 18 -25.36 -2.57 7.28
C SER A 18 -24.21 -1.56 7.33
N SER A 19 -23.49 -1.58 8.45
CA SER A 19 -22.12 -1.08 8.53
C SER A 19 -21.35 -1.66 7.36
N ALA A 20 -20.69 -0.82 6.55
CA ALA A 20 -19.86 -1.23 5.43
C ALA A 20 -19.08 -2.50 5.78
N ASP A 21 -19.41 -3.61 5.11
CA ASP A 21 -18.84 -4.92 5.41
C ASP A 21 -17.31 -4.79 5.40
N THR A 22 -16.68 -4.97 6.56
CA THR A 22 -15.22 -5.01 6.66
C THR A 22 -14.74 -6.14 5.76
N VAL A 23 -13.99 -5.80 4.70
CA VAL A 23 -13.43 -6.77 3.77
C VAL A 23 -12.68 -7.82 4.57
N GLN A 24 -13.15 -9.07 4.55
CA GLN A 24 -12.54 -10.16 5.29
C GLN A 24 -11.11 -10.40 4.77
N PRO A 25 -10.08 -10.39 5.64
CA PRO A 25 -8.72 -10.70 5.26
C PRO A 25 -8.59 -12.08 4.62
N PHE A 26 -7.73 -12.24 3.60
CA PHE A 26 -7.48 -13.55 2.98
C PHE A 26 -6.86 -14.56 3.93
N HIS A 27 -6.00 -14.09 4.84
CA HIS A 27 -5.42 -14.88 5.92
C HIS A 27 -5.09 -13.98 7.11
N SER A 28 -4.79 -14.59 8.26
CA SER A 28 -4.33 -13.90 9.47
C SER A 28 -2.89 -13.37 9.33
N SER A 29 -2.43 -12.52 10.27
CA SER A 29 -1.04 -12.05 10.26
C SER A 29 -0.03 -13.18 10.47
N GLU A 30 -0.41 -14.20 11.25
CA GLU A 30 0.44 -15.32 11.66
C GLU A 30 0.71 -16.30 10.50
N GLU A 31 -0.19 -16.33 9.52
CA GLU A 31 -0.06 -17.17 8.32
C GLU A 31 0.87 -16.55 7.26
N SER A 32 1.26 -15.27 7.42
CA SER A 32 2.29 -14.69 6.55
C SER A 32 3.65 -15.32 6.83
N VAL A 33 4.40 -15.61 5.76
CA VAL A 33 5.77 -16.10 5.91
C VAL A 33 6.59 -15.08 6.71
N ASN A 34 7.25 -15.55 7.77
CA ASN A 34 8.02 -14.71 8.66
C ASN A 34 9.19 -14.02 7.92
N SER A 35 9.05 -12.73 7.60
CA SER A 35 10.07 -11.98 6.85
C SER A 35 11.41 -11.83 7.57
N GLN A 36 11.41 -11.77 8.89
CA GLN A 36 12.65 -11.80 9.67
C GLN A 36 13.44 -13.10 9.46
N PHE A 37 12.77 -14.22 9.18
CA PHE A 37 13.43 -15.51 9.03
C PHE A 37 14.22 -15.61 7.73
N TYR A 38 13.69 -15.08 6.62
CA TYR A 38 14.30 -15.28 5.29
C TYR A 38 15.04 -14.06 4.74
N LEU A 39 14.78 -12.84 5.24
CA LEU A 39 15.50 -11.66 4.77
C LEU A 39 16.84 -11.52 5.50
N PRO A 40 17.91 -11.11 4.79
CA PRO A 40 19.14 -10.72 5.44
C PRO A 40 18.93 -9.43 6.26
N PRO A 41 19.84 -9.11 7.20
CA PRO A 41 19.86 -7.79 7.80
C PRO A 41 20.03 -6.69 6.73
N PRO A 42 19.51 -5.47 6.98
CA PRO A 42 19.75 -4.35 6.07
C PRO A 42 21.25 -3.99 6.00
N PRO A 43 21.73 -3.40 4.90
CA PRO A 43 23.12 -2.98 4.75
C PRO A 43 23.61 -2.12 5.92
N GLY A 44 24.78 -2.47 6.46
CA GLY A 44 25.44 -1.73 7.54
C GLY A 44 26.16 -0.47 7.05
N ASN A 45 26.66 0.35 7.98
CA ASN A 45 27.22 1.68 7.66
C ASN A 45 28.42 1.65 6.68
N ASP A 46 29.27 0.62 6.79
CA ASP A 46 30.47 0.46 5.96
C ASP A 46 30.24 -0.44 4.73
N ASP A 47 29.00 -0.90 4.53
CA ASP A 47 28.63 -1.82 3.46
C ASP A 47 28.63 -1.10 2.09
N PRO A 48 29.25 -1.67 1.03
CA PRO A 48 29.09 -1.14 -0.33
C PRO A 48 27.63 -0.97 -0.77
N ALA A 49 26.72 -1.85 -0.33
CA ALA A 49 25.30 -1.72 -0.60
C ALA A 49 24.70 -0.47 0.06
N PHE A 50 25.14 -0.10 1.26
CA PHE A 50 24.68 1.14 1.89
C PHE A 50 25.24 2.39 1.21
N ARG A 51 26.44 2.32 0.63
CA ARG A 51 26.95 3.41 -0.23
C ARG A 51 26.03 3.60 -1.45
N TYR A 52 25.64 2.50 -2.11
CA TYR A 52 24.69 2.56 -3.21
C TYR A 52 23.32 3.11 -2.80
N ASP A 53 22.79 2.70 -1.63
CA ASP A 53 21.53 3.22 -1.10
C ASP A 53 21.57 4.76 -0.96
N LYS A 54 22.66 5.30 -0.41
CA LYS A 54 22.84 6.75 -0.24
C LYS A 54 22.93 7.47 -1.58
N GLU A 55 23.69 6.94 -2.52
CA GLU A 55 23.79 7.52 -3.86
C GLU A 55 22.43 7.53 -4.59
N ALA A 56 21.69 6.42 -4.53
CA ALA A 56 20.36 6.32 -5.12
C ALA A 56 19.39 7.31 -4.49
N TYR A 57 19.43 7.48 -3.17
CA TYR A 57 18.67 8.50 -2.46
C TYR A 57 18.99 9.90 -2.95
N PHE A 58 20.27 10.30 -2.99
CA PHE A 58 20.64 11.65 -3.42
C PHE A 58 20.30 11.91 -4.89
N ARG A 59 20.46 10.91 -5.77
CA ARG A 59 19.99 10.99 -7.17
C ARG A 59 18.48 11.20 -7.24
N GLY A 60 17.71 10.47 -6.44
CA GLY A 60 16.25 10.63 -6.36
C GLY A 60 15.85 12.01 -5.83
N TYR A 61 16.50 12.47 -4.77
CA TYR A 61 16.24 13.78 -4.17
C TYR A 61 16.56 14.94 -5.12
N ALA A 62 17.61 14.81 -5.93
CA ALA A 62 17.95 15.78 -6.96
C ALA A 62 16.87 15.92 -8.05
N MET A 63 15.94 14.96 -8.17
CA MET A 63 14.80 15.03 -9.09
C MET A 63 13.62 15.85 -8.54
N LYS A 64 13.73 16.47 -7.36
CA LYS A 64 12.65 17.24 -6.73
C LYS A 64 11.99 18.21 -7.71
N ASN A 65 10.65 18.24 -7.70
CA ASN A 65 9.78 19.03 -8.60
C ASN A 65 9.76 18.61 -10.09
N SER A 66 10.60 17.67 -10.52
CA SER A 66 10.56 17.13 -11.89
C SER A 66 9.25 16.36 -12.16
N PRO A 67 8.91 16.10 -13.44
CA PRO A 67 7.79 15.22 -13.78
C PRO A 67 7.89 13.84 -13.10
N ARG A 68 9.09 13.26 -13.01
CA ARG A 68 9.30 11.95 -12.38
C ARG A 68 9.07 11.99 -10.87
N TRP A 69 9.42 13.09 -10.20
CA TRP A 69 9.12 13.31 -8.77
C TRP A 69 7.61 13.46 -8.52
N LYS A 70 6.90 14.16 -9.40
CA LYS A 70 5.43 14.27 -9.33
C LYS A 70 4.76 12.89 -9.48
N GLN A 71 5.24 12.06 -10.40
CA GLN A 71 4.79 10.66 -10.49
C GLN A 71 5.14 9.88 -9.21
N ALA A 72 6.34 10.06 -8.64
CA ALA A 72 6.70 9.40 -7.40
C ALA A 72 5.78 9.79 -6.22
N ALA A 73 5.31 11.03 -6.17
CA ALA A 73 4.35 11.51 -5.19
C ALA A 73 2.96 10.88 -5.37
N VAL A 74 2.49 10.74 -6.61
CA VAL A 74 1.24 10.02 -6.92
C VAL A 74 1.38 8.55 -6.53
N ASP A 75 2.48 7.90 -6.89
CA ASP A 75 2.77 6.50 -6.54
C ASP A 75 2.95 6.30 -5.04
N ALA A 76 3.22 7.38 -4.28
CA ALA A 76 3.43 7.28 -2.86
C ALA A 76 2.13 7.06 -2.07
N ASP A 77 0.99 7.45 -2.65
CA ASP A 77 -0.33 7.25 -2.08
C ASP A 77 -0.84 5.84 -2.38
N VAL A 78 -0.98 5.01 -1.34
CA VAL A 78 -1.48 3.63 -1.47
C VAL A 78 -2.96 3.48 -1.12
N SER A 79 -3.72 4.58 -1.07
CA SER A 79 -5.19 4.52 -1.02
C SER A 79 -5.76 3.73 -2.20
N VAL A 80 -6.82 2.97 -1.96
CA VAL A 80 -7.43 2.11 -2.98
C VAL A 80 -7.90 2.92 -4.19
N GLU A 81 -8.38 4.15 -3.98
CA GLU A 81 -8.77 5.08 -5.03
C GLU A 81 -7.61 5.41 -5.97
N ASN A 82 -6.44 5.74 -5.39
CA ASN A 82 -5.26 6.08 -6.18
C ASN A 82 -4.69 4.85 -6.89
N ILE A 83 -4.63 3.70 -6.21
CA ILE A 83 -4.14 2.46 -6.80
C ILE A 83 -5.04 2.01 -7.96
N ALA A 84 -6.37 2.04 -7.79
CA ALA A 84 -7.32 1.75 -8.85
C ALA A 84 -7.10 2.66 -10.06
N LYS A 85 -6.90 3.97 -9.83
CA LYS A 85 -6.59 4.95 -10.88
C LYS A 85 -5.28 4.64 -11.61
N ILE A 86 -4.23 4.25 -10.89
CA ILE A 86 -2.92 3.92 -11.46
C ILE A 86 -2.99 2.65 -12.31
N PHE A 87 -3.60 1.59 -11.79
CA PHE A 87 -3.53 0.25 -12.41
C PHE A 87 -4.64 -0.01 -13.43
N SER A 88 -5.79 0.66 -13.36
CA SER A 88 -6.88 0.57 -14.34
C SER A 88 -6.42 0.69 -15.81
N PRO A 89 -5.67 1.73 -16.23
CA PRO A 89 -5.16 1.82 -17.60
C PRO A 89 -4.09 0.78 -17.92
N VAL A 90 -3.29 0.35 -16.94
CA VAL A 90 -2.22 -0.64 -17.13
C VAL A 90 -2.82 -2.02 -17.40
N VAL A 91 -3.79 -2.43 -16.57
CA VAL A 91 -4.53 -3.68 -16.72
C VAL A 91 -5.55 -3.60 -17.87
N GLY A 92 -5.88 -2.40 -18.36
CA GLY A 92 -6.79 -2.21 -19.49
C GLY A 92 -8.26 -2.49 -19.18
N ALA A 93 -8.68 -2.29 -17.93
CA ALA A 93 -10.06 -2.50 -17.47
C ALA A 93 -10.42 -1.49 -16.38
N LYS A 94 -11.70 -1.13 -16.28
CA LYS A 94 -12.18 -0.26 -15.20
C LYS A 94 -11.95 -0.95 -13.86
N ILE A 95 -11.47 -0.20 -12.88
CA ILE A 95 -11.43 -0.63 -11.48
C ILE A 95 -12.18 0.40 -10.64
N ASN A 96 -13.33 0.04 -10.11
CA ASN A 96 -14.11 0.87 -9.20
C ASN A 96 -15.11 0.01 -8.37
N PRO A 97 -15.68 0.54 -7.27
CA PRO A 97 -16.57 -0.23 -6.39
C PRO A 97 -17.85 -0.72 -7.06
N LYS A 98 -18.28 -0.10 -8.16
CA LYS A 98 -19.56 -0.40 -8.82
C LYS A 98 -19.40 -1.45 -9.92
N ASP A 99 -18.44 -1.26 -10.81
CA ASP A 99 -18.24 -2.10 -11.99
C ASP A 99 -17.40 -3.35 -11.67
N THR A 100 -16.49 -3.26 -10.69
CA THR A 100 -15.57 -4.33 -10.30
C THR A 100 -15.43 -4.42 -8.77
N PRO A 101 -16.51 -4.68 -8.02
CA PRO A 101 -16.50 -4.70 -6.56
C PRO A 101 -15.48 -5.69 -5.97
N GLU A 102 -15.35 -6.89 -6.57
CA GLU A 102 -14.40 -7.90 -6.08
C GLU A 102 -12.95 -7.48 -6.30
N THR A 103 -12.64 -6.85 -7.44
CA THR A 103 -11.31 -6.28 -7.68
C THR A 103 -11.03 -5.15 -6.71
N TRP A 104 -12.01 -4.30 -6.41
CA TRP A 104 -11.87 -3.22 -5.42
C TRP A 104 -11.56 -3.76 -4.02
N ASN A 105 -12.26 -4.82 -3.60
CA ASN A 105 -11.99 -5.49 -2.33
C ASN A 105 -10.63 -6.17 -2.33
N MET A 106 -10.25 -6.82 -3.43
CA MET A 106 -8.93 -7.43 -3.61
C MET A 106 -7.80 -6.41 -3.47
N LEU A 107 -7.92 -5.21 -4.06
CA LEU A 107 -6.88 -4.18 -3.93
C LEU A 107 -6.58 -3.80 -2.48
N GLN A 108 -7.63 -3.68 -1.66
CA GLN A 108 -7.53 -3.38 -0.22
C GLN A 108 -6.95 -4.58 0.55
N ASN A 109 -7.44 -5.78 0.24
CA ASN A 109 -6.96 -7.00 0.88
C ASN A 109 -5.46 -7.22 0.63
N LEU A 110 -5.00 -7.06 -0.61
CA LEU A 110 -3.59 -7.21 -0.96
C LEU A 110 -2.69 -6.16 -0.29
N LEU A 111 -3.20 -4.97 0.04
CA LEU A 111 -2.46 -3.99 0.84
C LEU A 111 -2.24 -4.53 2.26
N THR A 112 -3.27 -5.09 2.89
CA THR A 112 -3.15 -5.79 4.19
C THR A 112 -2.16 -6.95 4.10
N MET A 113 -2.30 -7.83 3.13
CA MET A 113 -1.46 -9.03 3.01
C MET A 113 0.00 -8.69 2.72
N GLY A 114 0.26 -7.94 1.65
CA GLY A 114 1.61 -7.66 1.16
C GLY A 114 2.28 -6.44 1.81
N GLY A 115 1.50 -5.38 2.05
CA GLY A 115 2.01 -4.13 2.60
C GLY A 115 2.27 -4.20 4.10
N TYR A 116 1.38 -4.84 4.85
CA TYR A 116 1.43 -4.90 6.31
C TYR A 116 1.91 -6.26 6.82
N TYR A 117 1.15 -7.34 6.58
CA TYR A 117 1.42 -8.63 7.24
C TYR A 117 2.75 -9.24 6.80
N ALA A 118 3.01 -9.31 5.50
CA ALA A 118 4.23 -9.91 4.95
C ALA A 118 5.52 -9.20 5.40
N THR A 119 5.47 -7.91 5.75
CA THR A 119 6.66 -7.12 6.11
C THR A 119 6.84 -6.89 7.61
N ALA A 120 5.84 -7.22 8.42
CA ALA A 120 5.75 -6.80 9.82
C ALA A 120 6.91 -7.29 10.70
N SER A 121 7.28 -8.58 10.62
CA SER A 121 8.27 -9.14 11.54
C SER A 121 9.67 -8.57 11.31
N ALA A 122 10.12 -8.48 10.05
CA ALA A 122 11.40 -7.84 9.72
C ALA A 122 11.42 -6.35 10.07
N LYS A 123 10.34 -5.60 9.78
CA LYS A 123 10.23 -4.18 10.14
C LYS A 123 10.37 -3.94 11.62
N LYS A 124 9.63 -4.70 12.43
CA LYS A 124 9.66 -4.63 13.89
C LYS A 124 11.03 -5.03 14.44
N TYR A 125 11.69 -6.00 13.82
CA TYR A 125 12.98 -6.48 14.28
C TYR A 125 14.13 -5.50 13.99
N TYR A 126 14.21 -4.97 12.76
CA TYR A 126 15.33 -4.13 12.35
C TYR A 126 15.13 -2.63 12.63
N MET A 127 13.88 -2.14 12.62
CA MET A 127 13.54 -0.72 12.83
C MET A 127 14.44 0.27 12.06
N ARG A 128 14.80 -0.07 10.82
CA ARG A 128 15.74 0.69 9.99
C ARG A 128 15.25 2.13 9.81
N THR A 129 16.10 3.11 10.13
CA THR A 129 15.82 4.54 9.89
C THR A 129 15.62 4.83 8.41
N ARG A 130 14.61 5.63 8.08
CA ARG A 130 14.30 6.03 6.69
C ARG A 130 15.26 7.10 6.18
N PRO A 131 15.49 7.19 4.85
CA PRO A 131 16.44 8.14 4.28
C PRO A 131 16.13 9.60 4.61
N PHE A 132 14.88 10.05 4.46
CA PHE A 132 14.51 11.45 4.77
C PHE A 132 14.75 11.83 6.24
N VAL A 133 14.66 10.86 7.16
CA VAL A 133 14.98 11.06 8.58
C VAL A 133 16.49 11.18 8.75
N LEU A 134 17.26 10.25 8.18
CA LEU A 134 18.71 10.23 8.29
C LEU A 134 19.37 11.50 7.72
N PHE A 135 18.83 12.03 6.62
CA PHE A 135 19.36 13.19 5.92
C PHE A 135 18.62 14.50 6.22
N ASN A 136 17.71 14.52 7.20
CA ASN A 136 16.95 15.71 7.61
C ASN A 136 16.25 16.43 6.43
N HIS A 137 15.63 15.67 5.54
CA HIS A 137 14.86 16.17 4.41
C HIS A 137 13.36 15.85 4.58
N SER A 138 12.53 16.48 3.75
CA SER A 138 11.14 16.04 3.52
C SER A 138 11.05 15.06 2.34
N THR A 139 10.03 14.20 2.36
CA THR A 139 9.74 13.25 1.28
C THR A 139 8.99 13.93 0.12
N CYS A 140 8.68 13.16 -0.93
CA CYS A 140 7.76 13.61 -1.97
C CYS A 140 6.28 13.64 -1.54
N ARG A 141 5.97 13.12 -0.34
CA ARG A 141 4.61 13.06 0.23
C ARG A 141 4.65 13.39 1.75
N PRO A 142 4.84 14.67 2.12
CA PRO A 142 5.03 15.09 3.51
C PRO A 142 3.91 14.68 4.48
N GLU A 143 2.67 14.54 3.99
CA GLU A 143 1.51 14.15 4.77
C GLU A 143 1.64 12.78 5.46
N ASP A 144 2.45 11.88 4.89
CA ASP A 144 2.65 10.53 5.42
C ASP A 144 3.84 10.44 6.39
N GLU A 145 4.68 11.47 6.49
CA GLU A 145 5.95 11.42 7.23
C GLU A 145 5.77 11.07 8.71
N ASN A 146 4.73 11.61 9.35
CA ASN A 146 4.47 11.37 10.78
C ASN A 146 4.18 9.89 11.08
N THR A 147 3.50 9.22 10.16
CA THR A 147 3.23 7.79 10.23
C THR A 147 4.50 7.00 9.94
N LEU A 148 5.21 7.38 8.88
CA LEU A 148 6.42 6.68 8.41
C LEU A 148 7.58 6.77 9.41
N ARG A 149 7.72 7.86 10.17
CA ARG A 149 8.72 8.01 11.24
C ARG A 149 8.59 6.96 12.35
N LYS A 150 7.41 6.36 12.51
CA LYS A 150 7.09 5.36 13.54
C LYS A 150 7.21 3.92 13.03
N ASP A 151 7.48 3.71 11.74
CA ASP A 151 7.55 2.40 11.08
C ASP A 151 8.92 2.17 10.43
N GLY A 152 9.50 0.98 10.62
CA GLY A 152 10.81 0.62 10.08
C GLY A 152 10.85 0.64 8.54
N SER A 153 11.95 1.11 7.95
CA SER A 153 12.11 1.21 6.49
C SER A 153 12.24 -0.14 5.78
N TYR A 154 12.71 -1.18 6.48
CA TYR A 154 13.13 -2.45 5.87
C TYR A 154 12.29 -3.66 6.33
N PRO A 155 11.69 -4.43 5.39
CA PRO A 155 11.58 -4.14 3.95
C PRO A 155 10.51 -3.07 3.65
N SER A 156 10.43 -2.63 2.40
CA SER A 156 9.41 -1.68 1.95
C SER A 156 8.04 -2.35 1.76
N GLY A 157 7.08 -2.04 2.63
CA GLY A 157 5.68 -2.49 2.48
C GLY A 157 5.02 -1.97 1.21
N HIS A 158 5.31 -0.74 0.79
CA HIS A 158 4.77 -0.18 -0.45
C HIS A 158 5.26 -0.94 -1.69
N THR A 159 6.53 -1.34 -1.69
CA THR A 159 7.12 -2.12 -2.80
C THR A 159 6.63 -3.57 -2.78
N ALA A 160 6.48 -4.17 -1.59
CA ALA A 160 5.89 -5.50 -1.44
C ALA A 160 4.45 -5.53 -1.98
N TYR A 161 3.63 -4.54 -1.62
CA TYR A 161 2.28 -4.37 -2.12
C TYR A 161 2.23 -4.14 -3.65
N GLY A 162 3.00 -3.18 -4.17
CA GLY A 162 3.01 -2.88 -5.61
C GLY A 162 3.46 -4.07 -6.47
N THR A 163 4.44 -4.84 -5.99
CA THR A 163 4.88 -6.09 -6.63
C THR A 163 3.80 -7.16 -6.58
N LEU A 164 3.21 -7.41 -5.41
CA LEU A 164 2.13 -8.38 -5.24
C LEU A 164 0.95 -8.08 -6.15
N LEU A 165 0.55 -6.81 -6.21
CA LEU A 165 -0.54 -6.36 -7.08
C LEU A 165 -0.23 -6.59 -8.56
N ALA A 166 0.97 -6.25 -9.02
CA ALA A 166 1.39 -6.48 -10.39
C ALA A 166 1.35 -7.98 -10.76
N LEU A 167 1.78 -8.86 -9.85
CA LEU A 167 1.74 -10.31 -10.05
C LEU A 167 0.30 -10.84 -10.15
N VAL A 168 -0.56 -10.49 -9.18
CA VAL A 168 -1.96 -10.94 -9.14
C VAL A 168 -2.74 -10.44 -10.37
N LEU A 169 -2.55 -9.18 -10.76
CA LEU A 169 -3.18 -8.65 -11.96
C LEU A 169 -2.64 -9.31 -13.23
N SER A 170 -1.36 -9.70 -13.26
CA SER A 170 -0.79 -10.43 -14.41
C SER A 170 -1.34 -11.85 -14.50
N GLN A 171 -1.66 -12.47 -13.37
CA GLN A 171 -2.36 -13.75 -13.35
C GLN A 171 -3.81 -13.61 -13.86
N ALA A 172 -4.49 -12.52 -13.50
CA ALA A 172 -5.85 -12.25 -13.94
C ALA A 172 -5.95 -11.84 -15.42
N ARG A 173 -4.94 -11.11 -15.95
CA ARG A 173 -4.86 -10.63 -17.33
C ARG A 173 -3.46 -10.85 -17.92
N PRO A 174 -3.10 -12.09 -18.26
CA PRO A 174 -1.75 -12.45 -18.69
C PRO A 174 -1.31 -11.75 -19.98
N GLU A 175 -2.25 -11.33 -20.84
CA GLU A 175 -1.97 -10.53 -22.03
C GLU A 175 -1.48 -9.11 -21.72
N ARG A 176 -1.58 -8.65 -20.46
CA ARG A 176 -1.07 -7.36 -19.95
C ARG A 176 0.14 -7.52 -19.02
N ALA A 177 0.71 -8.71 -18.92
CA ALA A 177 1.74 -9.03 -17.94
C ALA A 177 3.01 -8.18 -18.11
N GLN A 178 3.41 -7.84 -19.35
CA GLN A 178 4.59 -7.00 -19.60
C GLN A 178 4.40 -5.58 -19.05
N GLU A 179 3.22 -4.97 -19.22
CA GLU A 179 2.93 -3.62 -18.73
C GLU A 179 2.81 -3.62 -17.21
N LEU A 180 2.20 -4.66 -16.64
CA LEU A 180 2.07 -4.84 -15.20
C LEU A 180 3.42 -5.06 -14.52
N ALA A 181 4.28 -5.91 -15.09
CA ALA A 181 5.63 -6.13 -14.59
C ALA A 181 6.45 -4.83 -14.59
N ARG A 182 6.41 -4.08 -15.70
CA ARG A 182 7.06 -2.77 -15.79
C ARG A 182 6.52 -1.81 -14.73
N ARG A 183 5.20 -1.75 -14.55
CA ARG A 183 4.57 -0.83 -13.60
C ARG A 183 4.94 -1.16 -12.16
N GLY A 184 5.00 -2.44 -11.80
CA GLY A 184 5.44 -2.91 -10.49
C GLY A 184 6.88 -2.48 -10.19
N TRP A 185 7.78 -2.64 -11.17
CA TRP A 185 9.17 -2.16 -11.06
C TRP A 185 9.26 -0.64 -10.84
N GLU A 186 8.53 0.14 -11.64
CA GLU A 186 8.49 1.60 -11.53
C GLU A 186 7.94 2.09 -10.17
N PHE A 187 7.04 1.31 -9.55
CA PHE A 187 6.51 1.59 -8.21
C PHE A 187 7.61 1.56 -7.13
N GLY A 188 8.51 0.57 -7.20
CA GLY A 188 9.68 0.50 -6.33
C GLY A 188 10.64 1.69 -6.55
N GLN A 189 10.90 2.04 -7.81
CA GLN A 189 11.72 3.21 -8.14
C GLN A 189 11.11 4.52 -7.63
N SER A 190 9.79 4.66 -7.69
CA SER A 190 9.07 5.81 -7.12
C SER A 190 9.33 5.94 -5.63
N ARG A 191 9.49 4.83 -4.88
CA ARG A 191 9.80 4.92 -3.46
C ARG A 191 11.20 5.38 -3.15
N VAL A 192 12.18 4.96 -3.94
CA VAL A 192 13.56 5.48 -3.85
C VAL A 192 13.58 6.98 -4.10
N ILE A 193 12.90 7.45 -5.16
CA ILE A 193 12.83 8.88 -5.50
C ILE A 193 12.11 9.67 -4.41
N CYS A 194 11.02 9.12 -3.86
CA CYS A 194 10.25 9.79 -2.81
C CYS A 194 11.02 9.94 -1.48
N GLY A 195 12.05 9.11 -1.25
CA GLY A 195 12.95 9.22 -0.11
C GLY A 195 12.43 8.63 1.21
N ALA A 196 11.45 7.71 1.15
CA ALA A 196 10.75 7.15 2.32
C ALA A 196 11.02 5.67 2.55
#